data_AF-A0A3P2AN35-F1
#
_entry.id   AF-A0A3P2AN35-F1
#
_cell.length_a   1.000
_cell.length_b   1.000
_cell.length_c   1.000
_cell.angle_alpha   90.00
_cell.angle_beta   90.00
_cell.angle_gamma   90.00
#
_symmetry.space_group_name_H-M   'P 1'
#
loop_
_entity.id
_entity.type
_entity.pdbx_description
1 polymer ?
#
loop_
_entity_poly.entity_id
_entity_poly.type
_entity_poly.pdbx_seq_one_letter_code
_entity_poly.pdbx_strand_id
1 'polypeptide(L)'
;MRIKNFNLVIVLIAEILVALYGYLYHYTLPRLAITMGIVFIIFFIIGSILQSMSNRLFAEVEAREAEAREALEKQEAELAAVEIENRMAAEQKEVM
;
A
#
# COMPACT_ATOMS: atom_id res chain seq x y z
N MET A 1 -6.04 -0.12 -3.83
CA MET A 1 -5.82 -1.05 -4.97
C MET A 1 -4.98 -2.23 -4.52
N ARG A 2 -5.55 -3.45 -4.45
CA ARG A 2 -4.82 -4.64 -4.02
C ARG A 2 -4.02 -5.18 -5.22
N ILE A 3 -2.72 -4.95 -5.28
CA ILE A 3 -1.85 -5.48 -6.34
C ILE A 3 -1.75 -6.99 -6.13
N LYS A 4 -2.70 -7.75 -6.68
CA LYS A 4 -2.85 -9.20 -6.42
C LYS A 4 -1.69 -10.05 -6.95
N ASN A 5 -0.79 -9.47 -7.76
CA ASN A 5 0.25 -10.21 -8.48
C ASN A 5 1.67 -9.67 -8.23
N PHE A 6 1.89 -8.87 -7.18
CA PHE A 6 3.20 -8.23 -6.93
C PHE A 6 4.32 -9.26 -6.75
N ASN A 7 4.07 -10.34 -6.01
CA ASN A 7 5.01 -11.45 -5.87
C ASN A 7 5.39 -12.07 -7.22
N LEU A 8 4.38 -12.35 -8.07
CA LEU A 8 4.60 -12.93 -9.40
C LEU A 8 5.45 -12.02 -10.30
N VAL A 9 5.22 -10.71 -10.25
CA VAL A 9 5.99 -9.72 -11.03
C VAL A 9 7.46 -9.70 -10.59
N ILE A 10 7.73 -9.72 -9.28
CA ILE A 10 9.09 -9.78 -8.74
C ILE A 10 9.81 -11.04 -9.22
N VAL A 11 9.16 -12.20 -9.10
CA VAL A 11 9.73 -13.48 -9.53
C VAL A 11 9.99 -13.48 -11.03
N LEU A 12 9.07 -12.96 -11.83
CA LEU A 12 9.22 -12.89 -13.29
C LEU A 12 10.43 -12.03 -13.69
N ILE A 13 10.61 -10.86 -13.07
CA ILE A 13 11.76 -9.98 -13.33
C ILE A 13 13.06 -10.67 -12.91
N ALA A 14 13.08 -11.33 -11.76
CA ALA A 14 14.25 -12.07 -11.28
C ALA A 14 14.64 -13.19 -12.25
N GLU A 15 13.68 -13.97 -12.75
CA GLU A 15 13.92 -15.05 -13.72
C GLU A 15 14.46 -14.52 -15.06
N ILE A 16 13.93 -13.39 -15.54
CA ILE A 16 14.45 -12.73 -16.76
C ILE A 16 15.92 -12.32 -16.57
N LEU A 17 16.26 -11.76 -15.40
CA LEU A 17 17.64 -11.37 -15.09
C LEU A 17 18.57 -12.59 -14.99
N VAL A 18 18.12 -13.67 -14.37
CA VAL A 18 18.90 -14.93 -14.28
C VAL A 18 19.12 -15.52 -15.67
N ALA A 19 18.09 -15.54 -16.51
CA ALA A 19 18.20 -16.03 -17.88
C ALA A 19 19.17 -15.18 -18.72
N LEU A 20 19.09 -13.85 -18.59
CA LEU A 20 20.04 -12.92 -19.21
C LEU A 20 21.47 -13.17 -18.73
N TYR A 21 21.67 -13.32 -17.42
CA TYR A 21 22.99 -13.58 -16.84
C TYR A 21 23.54 -14.93 -17.30
N GLY A 22 22.70 -15.96 -17.32
CA GLY A 22 23.05 -17.28 -17.83
C GLY A 22 23.47 -17.27 -19.30
N TYR A 23 22.79 -16.47 -20.13
CA TYR A 23 23.11 -16.29 -21.53
C TYR A 23 24.44 -15.54 -21.73
N LEU A 24 24.65 -14.42 -21.03
CA LEU A 24 25.86 -13.60 -21.09
C LEU A 24 27.13 -14.34 -20.63
N TYR A 25 27.02 -15.17 -19.60
CA TYR A 25 28.15 -15.91 -19.02
C TYR A 25 28.32 -17.33 -19.58
N HIS A 26 27.58 -17.68 -20.65
CA HIS A 26 27.63 -19.00 -21.29
C HIS A 26 27.55 -20.17 -20.30
N TYR A 27 26.60 -20.11 -19.37
CA TYR A 27 26.41 -21.21 -18.43
C TYR A 27 25.95 -22.47 -19.15
N THR A 28 26.43 -23.61 -18.68
CA THR A 28 25.91 -24.90 -19.14
C THR A 28 24.43 -25.02 -18.75
N LEU A 29 23.61 -25.57 -19.65
CA LEU A 29 22.18 -25.79 -19.42
C LEU A 29 21.82 -26.36 -18.04
N PRO A 30 22.50 -27.41 -17.51
CA PRO A 30 22.17 -27.94 -16.19
C PRO A 30 22.48 -26.95 -15.06
N ARG A 31 23.55 -26.16 -15.17
CA ARG A 31 23.89 -25.14 -14.17
C ARG A 31 22.84 -24.05 -14.16
N LEU A 32 22.43 -23.59 -15.34
CA LEU A 32 21.39 -22.56 -15.50
C LEU A 32 20.06 -23.01 -14.88
N ALA A 33 19.60 -24.22 -15.17
CA ALA A 33 18.36 -24.76 -14.63
C ALA A 33 18.36 -24.83 -13.09
N ILE A 34 19.48 -25.25 -12.49
CA ILE A 34 19.64 -25.27 -11.02
C ILE A 34 19.62 -23.84 -10.46
N THR A 35 20.30 -22.90 -11.11
CA THR A 35 20.33 -21.50 -10.63
C THR A 35 18.95 -20.86 -10.73
N MET A 36 18.21 -21.07 -11.81
CA MET A 36 16.82 -20.63 -11.96
C MET A 36 15.94 -21.24 -10.86
N GLY A 37 16.01 -22.55 -10.63
CA GLY A 37 15.23 -23.18 -9.56
C GLY A 37 15.50 -22.60 -8.17
N ILE A 38 16.77 -22.34 -7.83
CA ILE A 38 17.14 -21.73 -6.55
C ILE A 38 16.63 -20.30 -6.45
N VAL A 39 16.85 -19.48 -7.48
CA VAL A 39 16.45 -18.07 -7.49
C VAL A 39 14.93 -17.95 -7.43
N PHE A 40 14.21 -18.77 -8.22
CA PHE A 40 12.76 -18.85 -8.19
C PHE A 40 12.24 -19.08 -6.76
N ILE A 41 12.75 -20.10 -6.06
CA ILE A 41 12.29 -20.42 -4.70
C ILE A 41 12.57 -19.26 -3.74
N ILE A 42 13.77 -18.68 -3.78
CA ILE A 42 14.16 -17.59 -2.89
C ILE A 42 13.28 -16.35 -3.13
N PHE A 43 13.15 -15.92 -4.39
CA PHE A 43 12.36 -14.74 -4.72
C PHE A 43 10.87 -14.94 -4.51
N PHE A 44 10.36 -16.17 -4.70
CA PHE A 44 8.97 -16.49 -4.41
C PHE A 44 8.65 -16.35 -2.91
N ILE A 45 9.55 -16.81 -2.04
CA ILE A 45 9.40 -16.65 -0.58
C ILE A 45 9.47 -15.17 -0.20
N ILE A 46 10.49 -14.45 -0.68
CA ILE A 46 10.68 -13.03 -0.37
C ILE A 46 9.49 -12.20 -0.85
N GLY A 47 9.04 -12.40 -2.10
CA GLY A 47 7.90 -11.69 -2.67
C GLY A 47 6.60 -11.97 -1.91
N SER A 48 6.42 -13.20 -1.40
CA SER A 48 5.27 -13.55 -0.55
C SER A 48 5.28 -12.79 0.78
N ILE A 49 6.45 -12.69 1.43
CA ILE A 49 6.61 -11.93 2.68
C ILE A 49 6.35 -10.44 2.45
N LEU A 50 6.96 -9.86 1.40
CA LEU A 50 6.76 -8.45 1.04
C LEU A 50 5.29 -8.14 0.77
N GLN A 51 4.59 -9.01 0.06
CA GLN A 51 3.16 -8.84 -0.22
C GLN A 51 2.32 -8.86 1.06
N SER A 52 2.64 -9.75 2.01
CA SER A 52 1.96 -9.81 3.31
C SER A 52 2.19 -8.53 4.14
N MET A 53 3.45 -8.07 4.23
CA MET A 53 3.79 -6.85 4.95
C MET A 53 3.15 -5.61 4.33
N SER A 54 3.21 -5.50 3.00
CA SER A 54 2.60 -4.39 2.27
C SER A 54 1.09 -4.33 2.47
N ASN A 55 0.39 -5.46 2.40
CA ASN A 55 -1.05 -5.51 2.67
C ASN A 55 -1.40 -5.05 4.09
N ARG A 56 -0.59 -5.40 5.10
CA ARG A 56 -0.78 -4.93 6.47
C ARG A 56 -0.55 -3.42 6.60
N LEU A 57 0.51 -2.92 5.98
CA LEU A 57 0.85 -1.50 6.00
C LEU A 57 -0.26 -0.67 5.34
N PHE A 58 -0.74 -1.10 4.17
CA PHE A 58 -1.85 -0.41 3.50
C PHE A 58 -3.13 -0.43 4.32
N ALA A 59 -3.44 -1.54 4.99
CA ALA A 59 -4.60 -1.62 5.88
C ALA A 59 -4.48 -0.67 7.09
N GLU A 60 -3.29 -0.55 7.68
CA GLU A 60 -3.05 0.38 8.78
C GLU A 60 -3.13 1.85 8.33
N VAL A 61 -2.58 2.17 7.16
CA VAL A 61 -2.67 3.51 6.58
C VAL A 61 -4.13 3.86 6.26
N GLU A 62 -4.88 2.94 5.66
CA GLU A 62 -6.29 3.15 5.33
C GLU A 62 -7.15 3.35 6.61
N ALA A 63 -6.84 2.62 7.68
CA ALA A 63 -7.50 2.82 8.98
C ALA A 63 -7.18 4.21 9.58
N ARG A 64 -5.92 4.63 9.56
CA ARG A 64 -5.53 5.96 10.08
C ARG A 64 -6.06 7.10 9.23
N GLU A 65 -6.12 6.95 7.92
CA GLU A 65 -6.75 7.94 7.03
C GLU A 65 -8.25 8.04 7.27
N ALA A 66 -8.94 6.93 7.54
CA ALA A 66 -10.35 6.93 7.89
C ALA A 66 -10.61 7.64 9.22
N GLU A 67 -9.82 7.34 10.26
CA GLU A 67 -9.90 8.03 11.56
C GLU A 67 -9.62 9.53 11.44
N ALA A 68 -8.63 9.92 10.64
CA ALA A 68 -8.29 11.33 10.40
C ALA A 68 -9.42 12.06 9.65
N ARG A 69 -10.03 11.42 8.65
CA ARG A 69 -11.20 11.97 7.94
C ARG A 69 -12.39 12.15 8.89
N GLU A 70 -12.70 11.15 9.71
CA GLU A 70 -13.80 11.25 10.67
C GLU A 70 -13.57 12.35 11.72
N ALA A 71 -12.31 12.53 12.16
CA ALA A 71 -11.95 13.60 13.08
C ALA A 71 -12.11 15.00 12.47
N LEU A 72 -11.75 15.16 11.18
CA LEU A 72 -11.96 16.40 10.44
C LEU A 72 -13.45 16.70 10.24
N GLU A 73 -14.25 15.70 9.87
CA GLU A 73 -15.70 15.86 9.73
C GLU A 73 -16.36 16.30 11.05
N LYS A 74 -15.91 15.75 12.18
CA LYS A 74 -16.39 16.17 13.51
C LYS A 74 -16.00 17.61 13.84
N GLN A 75 -14.78 18.04 13.52
CA GLN A 75 -14.36 19.43 13.71
C GLN A 75 -15.16 20.40 12.83
N GLU A 76 -15.40 20.05 11.58
CA GLU A 76 -16.22 20.88 10.68
C GLU A 76 -17.67 20.98 11.19
N ALA A 77 -18.25 19.87 11.67
CA ALA A 77 -19.58 19.88 12.28
C ALA A 77 -19.64 20.73 13.57
N GLU A 78 -18.61 20.67 14.41
CA GLU A 78 -18.51 21.48 15.63
C GLU A 78 -18.39 22.98 15.31
N LEU A 79 -17.53 23.34 14.34
CA LEU A 79 -17.42 24.72 13.86
C LEU A 79 -18.74 25.25 13.28
N ALA A 80 -19.45 24.43 12.51
CA ALA A 80 -20.76 24.79 11.98
C ALA A 80 -21.80 24.99 13.11
N ALA A 81 -21.78 24.16 14.14
CA ALA A 81 -22.66 24.30 15.30
C ALA A 81 -22.39 25.61 16.07
N VAL A 82 -21.12 25.95 16.30
CA VAL A 82 -20.71 27.20 16.95
C VAL A 82 -21.12 28.42 16.11
N GLU A 83 -20.99 28.35 14.78
CA GLU A 83 -21.43 29.43 13.90
C GLU A 83 -22.95 29.66 13.98
N ILE A 84 -23.73 28.57 13.99
CA ILE A 84 -25.20 28.64 14.15
C ILE A 84 -25.55 29.25 15.52
N GLU A 85 -24.90 28.81 16.60
CA GLU A 85 -25.13 29.37 17.94
C GLU A 85 -24.84 30.88 17.98
N ASN A 86 -23.73 31.31 17.39
CA ASN A 86 -23.37 32.73 17.30
C ASN A 86 -24.38 33.54 16.48
N ARG A 87 -24.89 33.00 15.37
CA ARG A 87 -25.93 33.66 14.57
C ARG A 87 -27.24 33.78 15.35
N MET A 88 -27.68 32.70 16.01
CA MET A 88 -28.88 32.69 16.84
C MET A 88 -28.78 33.67 18.01
N ALA A 89 -27.60 33.78 18.65
CA ALA A 89 -27.34 34.74 19.72
C ALA A 89 -27.32 36.20 19.23
N ALA A 90 -26.85 36.44 18.00
CA ALA A 90 -26.88 37.76 17.36
C ALA A 90 -28.33 38.18 17.03
N GLU A 91 -29.13 37.28 16.46
CA GLU A 91 -30.54 37.53 16.15
C GLU A 91 -31.37 37.80 17.41
N GLN A 92 -31.11 37.08 18.52
CA GLN A 92 -31.79 37.35 19.80
C GLN A 92 -31.44 38.71 20.41
N LYS A 93 -30.26 39.25 20.13
CA LYS A 93 -29.86 40.60 20.58
C LYS A 93 -30.44 41.73 19.75
N GLU A 94 -30.77 41.50 18.48
CA GLU A 94 -31.41 42.52 17.62
C GLU A 94 -32.91 42.66 17.89
N VAL A 95 -33.56 41.65 18.48
CA VAL A 95 -35.01 41.63 18.75
C VAL A 95 -35.36 42.20 20.14
N MET A 96 -34.36 42.55 20.96
CA MET A 96 -34.51 43.10 22.32
C MET A 96 -34.15 44.58 22.38
#